data_AF-A0A3D2P8W2-F1
#
_entry.id   AF-A0A3D2P8W2-F1
#
_cell.length_a   1.000
_cell.length_b   1.000
_cell.length_c   1.000
_cell.angle_alpha   90.00
_cell.angle_beta   90.00
_cell.angle_gamma   90.00
#
_symmetry.space_group_name_H-M   'P 1'
#
loop_
_entity.id
_entity.type
_entity.pdbx_description
1 polymer ?
#
loop_
_entity_poly.entity_id
_entity_poly.type
_entity_poly.pdbx_seq_one_letter_code
_entity_poly.pdbx_strand_id
1 'polypeptide(L)'
;MVLYDYYSNLQIKEKVKQFFTRTHESFCLTGWIPAKETKKIKEILSNRFTHLEIIFTDPEEKERVPIILKNKKIAEPFEIITDLYGRPMYQGVDPTPYLSIFFAIFFGLCLTDAGYGLVVMLFSGLVLLRFPHLLGPTSKKFFWLFFLGGVATLFLGAMVGGWFGMTAKVKLFDPLKDLLIFFAIALGLGIIHIFTG
;
A
#
# COMPACT_ATOMS: atom_id res chain seq x y z
N MET A 1 1.14 28.05 10.08
CA MET A 1 1.39 26.82 9.31
C MET A 1 2.31 27.09 8.12
N VAL A 2 1.96 28.00 7.19
CA VAL A 2 2.79 28.33 6.00
C VAL A 2 4.22 28.79 6.33
N LEU A 3 4.40 29.62 7.36
CA LEU A 3 5.73 30.08 7.78
C LEU A 3 6.61 28.92 8.29
N TYR A 4 6.02 27.98 9.03
CA TYR A 4 6.72 26.79 9.50
C TYR A 4 7.12 25.88 8.35
N ASP A 5 6.21 25.63 7.40
CA ASP A 5 6.51 24.83 6.21
C ASP A 5 7.61 25.47 5.35
N TYR A 6 7.62 26.80 5.24
CA TYR A 6 8.68 27.53 4.55
C TYR A 6 10.05 27.33 5.20
N TYR A 7 10.14 27.53 6.52
CA TYR A 7 11.41 27.33 7.25
C TYR A 7 11.84 25.86 7.26
N SER A 8 10.90 24.92 7.35
CA SER A 8 11.16 23.49 7.24
C SER A 8 11.80 23.13 5.89
N ASN A 9 11.23 23.64 4.78
CA ASN A 9 11.78 23.45 3.44
C ASN A 9 13.18 24.06 3.30
N LEU A 10 13.42 25.24 3.86
CA LEU A 10 14.76 25.84 3.87
C LEU A 10 15.76 24.98 4.64
N GLN A 11 15.39 24.49 5.82
CA GLN A 11 16.24 23.60 6.61
C GLN A 11 16.57 22.30 5.87
N ILE A 12 15.58 21.70 5.19
CA ILE A 12 15.80 20.50 4.36
C ILE A 12 16.78 20.81 3.24
N LYS A 13 16.62 21.95 2.55
CA LYS A 13 17.51 22.37 1.47
C LYS A 13 18.95 22.56 1.94
N GLU A 14 19.16 23.18 3.10
CA GLU A 14 20.50 23.34 3.68
C GLU A 14 21.09 22.00 4.12
N LYS A 15 20.30 21.10 4.74
CA LYS A 15 20.75 19.75 5.10
C LYS A 15 21.18 18.95 3.87
N VAL A 16 20.43 19.03 2.77
CA VAL A 16 20.76 18.31 1.53
C VAL A 16 22.11 18.78 0.95
N LYS A 17 22.42 20.07 1.03
CA LYS A 17 23.72 20.61 0.56
C LYS A 17 24.92 20.03 1.31
N GLN A 18 24.75 19.55 2.54
CA GLN A 18 25.83 18.93 3.32
C GLN A 18 26.25 17.57 2.75
N PHE A 19 25.36 16.90 2.00
CA PHE A 19 25.66 15.62 1.35
C PHE A 19 26.34 15.79 -0.01
N PHE A 20 26.56 17.04 -0.47
CA PHE A 20 27.22 17.28 -1.76
C PHE A 20 28.73 17.29 -1.57
N THR A 21 29.45 16.58 -2.44
CA THR A 21 30.90 16.79 -2.56
C THR A 21 31.11 18.07 -3.36
N ARG A 22 31.79 19.07 -2.79
CA ARG A 22 31.95 20.39 -3.42
C ARG A 22 33.42 20.78 -3.47
N THR A 23 33.81 21.38 -4.58
CA THR A 23 35.05 22.16 -4.72
C THR A 23 34.71 23.65 -4.78
N HIS A 24 35.69 24.51 -5.05
CA HIS A 24 35.45 25.95 -5.20
C HIS A 24 34.56 26.29 -6.42
N GLU A 25 34.57 25.47 -7.47
CA GLU A 25 33.88 25.77 -8.73
C GLU A 25 32.89 24.69 -9.18
N SER A 26 32.96 23.48 -8.62
CA SER A 26 32.11 22.36 -9.00
C SER A 26 31.47 21.67 -7.80
N PHE A 27 30.36 20.97 -8.03
CA PHE A 27 29.76 20.09 -7.04
C PHE A 27 29.33 18.78 -7.70
N CYS A 28 29.38 17.71 -6.93
CA CYS A 28 28.90 16.39 -7.31
C CYS A 28 27.70 16.01 -6.43
N LEU A 29 26.67 15.45 -7.07
CA LEU A 29 25.48 14.92 -6.44
C LEU A 29 25.29 13.48 -6.90
N THR A 30 25.18 12.57 -5.93
CA THR A 30 24.87 11.16 -6.18
C THR A 30 23.55 10.81 -5.51
N GLY A 31 22.72 10.01 -6.19
CA GLY A 31 21.43 9.59 -5.64
C GLY A 31 20.75 8.55 -6.51
N TRP A 32 19.67 8.00 -5.97
CA TRP A 32 18.88 6.95 -6.61
C TRP A 32 17.72 7.54 -7.39
N ILE A 33 17.53 7.08 -8.62
CA ILE A 33 16.37 7.44 -9.43
C ILE A 33 15.72 6.18 -10.01
N PRO A 34 14.40 6.15 -10.20
CA PRO A 34 13.77 5.08 -10.95
C PRO A 34 14.30 5.06 -12.39
N ALA A 35 14.68 3.88 -12.91
CA ALA A 35 15.20 3.73 -14.27
C ALA A 35 14.29 4.36 -15.36
N LYS A 36 12.97 4.37 -15.13
CA LYS A 36 11.96 4.97 -16.01
C LYS A 36 12.02 6.51 -16.08
N GLU A 37 12.58 7.16 -15.08
CA GLU A 37 12.66 8.63 -14.99
C GLU A 37 14.00 9.21 -15.46
N THR A 38 14.97 8.36 -15.81
CA THR A 38 16.31 8.74 -16.32
C THR A 38 16.24 9.77 -17.45
N LYS A 39 15.42 9.51 -18.47
CA LYS A 39 15.24 10.42 -19.62
C LYS A 39 14.68 11.78 -19.21
N LYS A 40 13.65 11.78 -18.38
CA LYS A 40 12.98 13.00 -17.90
C LYS A 40 13.93 13.88 -17.08
N ILE A 41 14.71 13.27 -16.18
CA ILE A 41 15.69 14.01 -15.38
C ILE A 41 16.81 14.57 -16.25
N LYS A 42 17.32 13.77 -17.21
CA LYS A 42 18.35 14.23 -18.15
C LYS A 42 17.90 15.49 -18.89
N GLU A 43 16.68 15.49 -19.42
CA GLU A 43 16.11 16.62 -20.16
C GLU A 43 15.91 17.87 -19.28
N ILE A 44 15.38 17.71 -18.07
CA ILE A 44 15.18 18.83 -17.14
C ILE A 44 16.51 19.49 -16.76
N LEU A 45 17.54 18.68 -16.51
CA LEU A 45 18.84 19.19 -16.08
C LEU A 45 19.62 19.79 -17.25
N SER A 46 19.61 19.17 -18.43
CA SER A 46 20.29 19.70 -19.62
C SER A 46 19.71 21.05 -20.07
N ASN A 47 18.41 21.27 -19.88
CA ASN A 47 17.75 22.53 -20.22
C ASN A 47 18.05 23.66 -19.22
N ARG A 48 18.50 23.33 -18.01
CA ARG A 48 18.75 24.30 -16.93
C ARG A 48 20.22 24.64 -16.73
N PHE A 49 21.13 23.76 -17.10
CA PHE A 49 22.55 23.91 -16.84
C PHE A 49 23.37 23.69 -18.11
N THR A 50 24.19 24.68 -18.47
CA THR A 50 25.06 24.65 -19.65
C THR A 50 26.28 23.74 -19.48
N HIS A 51 26.79 23.65 -18.24
CA HIS A 51 27.94 22.82 -17.89
C HIS A 51 27.49 21.74 -16.90
N LEU A 52 27.16 20.56 -17.44
CA LEU A 52 26.64 19.45 -16.67
C LEU A 52 27.10 18.13 -17.29
N GLU A 53 27.61 17.24 -16.45
CA GLU A 53 27.84 15.84 -16.79
C GLU A 53 26.90 14.98 -15.93
N ILE A 54 26.19 14.04 -16.56
CA ILE A 54 25.28 13.12 -15.89
C ILE A 54 25.70 11.70 -16.22
N ILE A 55 26.02 10.92 -15.20
CA ILE A 55 26.38 9.51 -15.31
C ILE A 55 25.25 8.69 -14.69
N PHE A 56 24.71 7.74 -15.45
CA PHE A 56 23.74 6.77 -14.95
C PHE A 56 24.42 5.41 -14.90
N THR A 57 24.38 4.77 -13.73
CA THR A 57 24.94 3.45 -13.50
C THR A 57 23.87 2.59 -12.84
N ASP A 58 23.80 1.32 -13.24
CA ASP A 58 22.94 0.34 -12.58
C ASP A 58 23.51 0.00 -11.18
N PRO A 59 22.65 -0.30 -10.19
CA PRO A 59 23.10 -0.66 -8.84
C PRO A 59 23.96 -1.91 -8.83
N GLU A 60 24.98 -1.93 -7.97
CA GLU A 60 25.71 -3.16 -7.67
C GLU A 60 24.91 -4.08 -6.73
N GLU A 61 25.15 -5.40 -6.77
CA GLU A 61 24.38 -6.39 -5.98
C GLU A 61 24.40 -6.14 -4.46
N LYS A 62 25.44 -5.47 -3.95
CA LYS A 62 25.61 -5.20 -2.50
C LYS A 62 25.16 -3.80 -2.08
N GLU A 63 24.71 -2.97 -3.02
CA GLU A 63 24.26 -1.62 -2.71
C GLU A 63 22.88 -1.61 -2.06
N ARG A 64 22.69 -0.70 -1.11
CA ARG A 64 21.39 -0.49 -0.46
C ARG A 64 20.51 0.37 -1.35
N VAL A 65 19.85 -0.26 -2.32
CA VAL A 65 18.96 0.40 -3.26
C VAL A 65 17.60 0.69 -2.62
N PRO A 66 17.08 1.93 -2.71
CA PRO A 66 15.72 2.24 -2.28
C PRO A 66 14.67 1.44 -3.07
N ILE A 67 13.71 0.86 -2.37
CA ILE A 67 12.63 0.06 -2.97
C ILE A 67 11.39 0.92 -3.16
N ILE A 68 10.87 0.92 -4.39
CA ILE A 68 9.61 1.56 -4.77
C ILE A 68 8.65 0.45 -5.20
N LEU A 69 7.60 0.23 -4.42
CA LEU A 69 6.51 -0.69 -4.77
C LEU A 69 5.58 -0.01 -5.77
N LYS A 70 5.15 -0.76 -6.79
CA LYS A 70 4.19 -0.29 -7.79
C LYS A 70 3.12 -1.35 -8.00
N ASN A 71 2.15 -1.39 -7.10
CA ASN A 71 1.02 -2.29 -7.20
C ASN A 71 -0.15 -1.70 -7.99
N LYS A 72 -1.08 -2.57 -8.42
CA LYS A 72 -2.36 -2.15 -9.02
C LYS A 72 -3.21 -1.45 -7.97
N LYS A 73 -4.12 -0.55 -8.37
CA LYS A 73 -4.99 0.22 -7.46
C LYS A 73 -5.74 -0.60 -6.40
N ILE A 74 -6.04 -1.87 -6.69
CA ILE A 74 -6.72 -2.79 -5.77
C ILE A 74 -5.75 -3.35 -4.72
N ALA A 75 -4.49 -3.60 -5.09
CA ALA A 75 -3.48 -4.18 -4.19
C ALA A 75 -2.65 -3.10 -3.47
N GLU A 76 -2.55 -1.88 -4.02
CA GLU A 76 -1.83 -0.74 -3.43
C GLU A 76 -2.21 -0.43 -1.96
N PRO A 77 -3.49 -0.51 -1.54
CA PRO A 77 -3.86 -0.28 -0.14
C PRO A 77 -3.23 -1.28 0.83
N PHE A 78 -3.00 -2.50 0.37
CA PHE A 78 -2.42 -3.60 1.15
C PHE A 78 -0.90 -3.48 1.31
N GLU A 79 -0.25 -2.58 0.56
CA GLU A 79 1.17 -2.26 0.77
C GLU A 79 1.46 -1.79 2.19
N ILE A 80 0.48 -1.22 2.90
CA ILE A 80 0.64 -0.87 4.33
C ILE A 80 0.98 -2.11 5.15
N ILE A 81 0.31 -3.23 4.88
CA ILE A 81 0.54 -4.47 5.63
C ILE A 81 1.95 -4.96 5.32
N THR A 82 2.32 -5.00 4.04
CA THR A 82 3.67 -5.39 3.62
C THR A 82 4.74 -4.49 4.25
N ASP A 83 4.53 -3.17 4.26
CA ASP A 83 5.44 -2.19 4.86
C ASP A 83 5.58 -2.38 6.38
N LEU A 84 4.56 -2.89 7.08
CA LEU A 84 4.63 -3.20 8.52
C LEU A 84 5.54 -4.41 8.82
N TYR A 85 5.56 -5.42 7.95
CA TYR A 85 6.43 -6.59 8.09
C TYR A 85 7.84 -6.38 7.54
N GLY A 86 7.99 -5.38 6.67
CA GLY A 86 9.25 -5.02 6.04
C GLY A 86 9.18 -5.16 4.52
N ARG A 87 9.86 -4.24 3.82
CA ARG A 87 9.88 -4.23 2.37
C ARG A 87 10.68 -5.42 1.82
N PRO A 88 10.26 -5.99 0.67
CA PRO A 88 11.01 -7.06 0.02
C PRO A 88 12.40 -6.58 -0.37
N MET A 89 13.35 -7.51 -0.50
CA MET A 89 14.69 -7.18 -1.03
C MET A 89 14.60 -6.58 -2.43
N TYR A 90 15.61 -5.80 -2.80
CA TYR A 90 15.72 -5.26 -4.16
C TYR A 90 15.71 -6.43 -5.16
N GLN A 91 14.85 -6.35 -6.18
CA GLN A 91 14.54 -7.43 -7.15
C GLN A 91 13.84 -8.68 -6.58
N GLY A 92 13.41 -8.67 -5.33
CA GLY A 92 12.58 -9.73 -4.74
C GLY A 92 11.16 -9.75 -5.29
N VAL A 93 10.48 -10.88 -5.11
CA VAL A 93 9.05 -11.01 -5.42
C VAL A 93 8.25 -10.18 -4.41
N ASP A 94 7.33 -9.33 -4.91
CA ASP A 94 6.41 -8.58 -4.06
C ASP A 94 5.22 -9.47 -3.63
N PRO A 95 5.05 -9.77 -2.33
CA PRO A 95 3.94 -10.59 -1.85
C PRO A 95 2.60 -9.84 -1.84
N THR A 96 2.61 -8.50 -1.98
CA THR A 96 1.42 -7.65 -1.80
C THR A 96 0.21 -8.06 -2.65
N PRO A 97 0.33 -8.43 -3.94
CA PRO A 97 -0.82 -8.82 -4.74
C PRO A 97 -1.51 -10.09 -4.23
N TYR A 98 -0.74 -11.11 -3.85
CA TYR A 98 -1.28 -12.35 -3.29
C TYR A 98 -1.89 -12.10 -1.91
N LEU A 99 -1.14 -11.39 -1.05
CA LEU A 99 -1.59 -10.99 0.28
C LEU A 99 -2.92 -10.23 0.21
N SER A 100 -3.10 -9.33 -0.76
CA SER A 100 -4.32 -8.51 -0.87
C SER A 100 -5.60 -9.34 -1.02
N ILE A 101 -5.54 -10.43 -1.79
CA ILE A 101 -6.70 -11.29 -2.09
C ILE A 101 -7.04 -12.12 -0.86
N PHE A 102 -6.04 -12.81 -0.30
CA PHE A 102 -6.24 -13.64 0.90
C PHE A 102 -6.64 -12.81 2.11
N PHE A 103 -6.03 -11.63 2.31
CA PHE A 103 -6.41 -10.74 3.39
C PHE A 103 -7.87 -10.31 3.27
N ALA A 104 -8.34 -9.90 2.10
CA ALA A 104 -9.75 -9.51 1.91
C ALA A 104 -10.71 -10.66 2.25
N ILE A 105 -10.39 -11.89 1.83
CA ILE A 105 -11.18 -13.08 2.14
C ILE A 105 -11.18 -13.39 3.64
N PHE A 106 -10.01 -13.44 4.28
CA PHE A 106 -9.90 -13.71 5.72
C PHE A 106 -10.55 -12.61 6.56
N PHE A 107 -10.41 -11.35 6.17
CA PHE A 107 -11.09 -10.23 6.83
C PHE A 107 -12.62 -10.40 6.78
N GLY A 108 -13.15 -10.82 5.63
CA GLY A 108 -14.57 -11.12 5.49
C GLY A 108 -15.03 -12.34 6.29
N LEU A 109 -14.23 -13.43 6.31
CA LEU A 109 -14.52 -14.64 7.10
C LEU A 109 -14.44 -14.41 8.61
N CYS A 110 -13.56 -13.54 9.09
CA CYS A 110 -13.44 -13.24 10.51
C CYS A 110 -14.63 -12.42 11.03
N LEU A 111 -15.10 -11.44 10.24
CA LEU A 111 -16.19 -10.56 10.67
C LEU A 111 -17.57 -11.16 10.37
N THR A 112 -17.74 -11.84 9.22
CA THR A 112 -18.91 -12.66 8.85
C THR A 112 -20.28 -11.99 9.10
N ASP A 113 -20.32 -10.67 9.00
CA ASP A 113 -21.54 -9.88 9.22
C ASP A 113 -21.69 -8.79 8.15
N ALA A 114 -22.75 -8.91 7.36
CA ALA A 114 -23.07 -7.99 6.28
C ALA A 114 -23.39 -6.57 6.78
N GLY A 115 -24.04 -6.45 7.93
CA GLY A 115 -24.39 -5.17 8.53
C GLY A 115 -23.15 -4.39 8.94
N TYR A 116 -22.23 -5.02 9.67
CA TYR A 116 -20.96 -4.40 10.03
C TYR A 116 -20.07 -4.14 8.81
N GLY A 117 -20.03 -5.08 7.84
CA GLY A 117 -19.33 -4.88 6.56
C GLY A 117 -19.83 -3.64 5.81
N LEU A 118 -21.14 -3.43 5.73
CA LEU A 118 -21.76 -2.26 5.11
C LEU A 118 -21.40 -0.96 5.84
N VAL A 119 -21.43 -0.96 7.18
CA VAL A 119 -21.04 0.22 7.98
C VAL A 119 -19.57 0.57 7.73
N VAL A 120 -18.67 -0.42 7.77
CA VAL A 120 -17.24 -0.20 7.51
C VAL A 120 -17.00 0.31 6.09
N MET A 121 -17.66 -0.28 5.10
CA MET A 121 -17.58 0.13 3.69
C MET A 121 -18.07 1.58 3.51
N LEU A 122 -19.23 1.93 4.06
CA LEU A 122 -19.79 3.28 3.94
C LEU A 122 -18.94 4.31 4.69
N PHE A 123 -18.52 4.00 5.91
CA PHE A 123 -17.70 4.92 6.70
C PHE A 123 -16.36 5.22 6.01
N SER A 124 -15.64 4.18 5.59
CA SER A 124 -14.37 4.33 4.89
C SER A 124 -14.53 5.04 3.53
N GLY A 125 -15.58 4.70 2.77
CA GLY A 125 -15.89 5.34 1.50
C GLY A 125 -16.24 6.83 1.64
N LEU A 126 -17.06 7.18 2.64
CA LEU A 126 -17.42 8.57 2.93
C LEU A 126 -16.20 9.40 3.32
N VAL A 127 -15.30 8.85 4.14
CA VAL A 127 -14.06 9.53 4.52
C VAL A 127 -13.16 9.78 3.30
N LEU A 128 -13.01 8.79 2.43
CA LEU A 128 -12.23 8.91 1.19
C LEU A 128 -12.80 9.95 0.22
N LEU A 129 -14.14 10.04 0.10
CA LEU A 129 -14.80 11.00 -0.78
C LEU A 129 -14.82 12.42 -0.20
N ARG A 130 -15.10 12.57 1.10
CA ARG A 130 -15.37 13.87 1.72
C ARG A 130 -14.13 14.58 2.25
N PHE A 131 -13.12 13.81 2.70
CA PHE A 131 -11.91 14.34 3.32
C PHE A 131 -10.58 13.91 2.66
N PRO A 132 -10.49 13.77 1.31
CA PRO A 132 -9.26 13.30 0.67
C PRO A 132 -8.09 14.28 0.82
N HIS A 133 -8.34 15.55 1.11
CA HIS A 133 -7.31 16.57 1.30
C HIS A 133 -6.72 16.58 2.73
N LEU A 134 -7.45 16.03 3.71
CA LEU A 134 -6.98 15.91 5.09
C LEU A 134 -6.17 14.63 5.32
N LEU A 135 -6.31 13.64 4.43
CA LEU A 135 -5.65 12.35 4.56
C LEU A 135 -4.25 12.39 3.94
N GLY A 136 -3.24 12.05 4.74
CA GLY A 136 -1.91 11.73 4.24
C GLY A 136 -1.91 10.48 3.35
N PRO A 137 -0.84 10.24 2.57
CA PRO A 137 -0.75 9.08 1.66
C PRO A 137 -1.00 7.74 2.36
N THR A 138 -0.43 7.54 3.55
CA THR A 138 -0.63 6.33 4.36
C THR A 138 -2.07 6.21 4.86
N SER A 139 -2.66 7.29 5.37
CA SER A 139 -4.05 7.27 5.83
C SER A 139 -5.02 6.93 4.70
N LYS A 140 -4.79 7.44 3.48
CA LYS A 140 -5.60 7.09 2.30
C LYS A 140 -5.56 5.59 2.00
N LYS A 141 -4.37 4.99 1.97
CA LYS A 141 -4.20 3.55 1.77
C LYS A 141 -4.93 2.75 2.86
N PHE A 142 -4.89 3.22 4.11
CA PHE A 142 -5.56 2.57 5.24
C PHE A 142 -7.09 2.57 5.11
N PHE A 143 -7.68 3.70 4.73
CA PHE A 143 -9.14 3.75 4.48
C PHE A 143 -9.55 2.92 3.26
N TRP A 144 -8.72 2.87 2.21
CA TRP A 144 -8.97 1.99 1.07
C TRP A 144 -8.91 0.50 1.44
N LEU A 145 -7.99 0.12 2.33
CA LEU A 145 -7.90 -1.24 2.86
C LEU A 145 -9.19 -1.62 3.58
N PHE A 146 -9.72 -0.75 4.46
CA PHE A 146 -11.00 -0.98 5.12
C PHE A 146 -12.19 -0.98 4.17
N PHE A 147 -12.16 -0.15 3.13
CA PHE A 147 -13.22 -0.15 2.12
C PHE A 147 -13.29 -1.50 1.41
N LEU A 148 -12.14 -2.00 0.93
CA LEU A 148 -12.07 -3.31 0.25
C LEU A 148 -12.38 -4.47 1.20
N GLY A 149 -11.88 -4.42 2.45
CA GLY A 149 -12.23 -5.38 3.49
C GLY A 149 -13.72 -5.38 3.81
N GLY A 150 -14.32 -4.21 3.94
CA GLY A 150 -15.76 -4.04 4.18
C GLY A 150 -16.63 -4.58 3.04
N VAL A 151 -16.20 -4.40 1.78
CA VAL A 151 -16.86 -5.02 0.61
C VAL A 151 -16.80 -6.55 0.70
N ALA A 152 -15.63 -7.11 1.05
CA ALA A 152 -15.47 -8.56 1.20
C ALA A 152 -16.33 -9.11 2.35
N THR A 153 -16.36 -8.43 3.50
CA THR A 153 -17.25 -8.79 4.63
C THR A 153 -18.72 -8.67 4.25
N LEU A 154 -19.12 -7.62 3.53
CA LEU A 154 -20.50 -7.47 3.08
C LEU A 154 -20.92 -8.66 2.22
N PHE A 155 -20.07 -9.06 1.27
CA PHE A 155 -20.34 -10.18 0.40
C PHE A 155 -20.41 -11.52 1.15
N LEU A 156 -19.38 -11.83 1.95
CA LEU A 156 -19.30 -13.11 2.69
C LEU A 156 -20.33 -13.18 3.83
N GLY A 157 -20.56 -12.09 4.54
CA GLY A 157 -21.59 -11.96 5.57
C GLY A 157 -23.00 -12.11 4.99
N ALA A 158 -23.24 -11.60 3.78
CA ALA A 158 -24.52 -11.78 3.09
C ALA A 158 -24.73 -13.23 2.65
N MET A 159 -23.68 -13.93 2.19
CA MET A 159 -23.74 -15.37 1.88
C MET A 159 -24.10 -16.20 3.12
N VAL A 160 -23.49 -15.87 4.25
CA VAL A 160 -23.75 -16.49 5.56
C VAL A 160 -25.12 -16.08 6.13
N GLY A 161 -25.64 -14.92 5.73
CA GLY A 161 -26.89 -14.37 6.23
C GLY A 161 -26.78 -13.71 7.60
N GLY A 162 -25.59 -13.30 8.02
CA GLY A 162 -25.38 -12.50 9.23
C GLY A 162 -25.62 -11.01 8.96
N TRP A 163 -26.56 -10.38 9.66
CA TRP A 163 -26.91 -8.96 9.55
C TRP A 163 -27.03 -8.33 10.94
N PHE A 164 -26.07 -7.51 11.36
CA PHE A 164 -26.04 -6.86 12.68
C PHE A 164 -26.22 -7.86 13.84
N GLY A 165 -25.58 -9.03 13.74
CA GLY A 165 -25.73 -10.14 14.68
C GLY A 165 -27.06 -10.88 14.61
N MET A 166 -28.02 -10.43 13.79
CA MET A 166 -29.26 -11.13 13.50
C MET A 166 -29.07 -12.05 12.30
N THR A 167 -29.73 -13.20 12.31
CA THR A 167 -29.67 -14.12 11.18
C THR A 167 -30.85 -13.91 10.23
N ALA A 168 -30.55 -13.59 8.98
CA ALA A 168 -31.53 -13.41 7.92
C ALA A 168 -32.27 -14.73 7.62
N LYS A 169 -33.50 -14.62 7.12
CA LYS A 169 -34.32 -15.77 6.71
C LYS A 169 -33.77 -16.49 5.46
N VAL A 170 -33.00 -15.80 4.63
CA VAL A 170 -32.31 -16.37 3.47
C VAL A 170 -30.85 -16.53 3.86
N LYS A 171 -30.41 -17.77 4.05
CA LYS A 171 -29.00 -18.12 4.32
C LYS A 171 -28.55 -19.14 3.29
N LEU A 172 -27.36 -18.98 2.75
CA LEU A 172 -26.73 -20.02 1.95
C LEU A 172 -25.99 -21.01 2.85
N PHE A 173 -25.48 -20.54 4.00
CA PHE A 173 -24.65 -21.31 4.92
C PHE A 173 -24.77 -20.76 6.34
N ASP A 174 -24.89 -21.60 7.38
CA ASP A 174 -24.96 -21.17 8.78
C ASP A 174 -23.71 -21.65 9.54
N PRO A 175 -22.69 -20.78 9.73
CA PRO A 175 -21.41 -21.15 10.35
C PRO A 175 -21.55 -21.71 11.76
N LEU A 176 -22.64 -21.37 12.46
CA LEU A 176 -22.89 -21.83 13.81
C LEU A 176 -23.47 -23.25 13.84
N LYS A 177 -24.16 -23.68 12.77
CA LYS A 177 -24.68 -25.05 12.65
C LYS A 177 -23.66 -25.97 11.99
N ASP A 178 -22.98 -25.47 10.96
CA ASP A 178 -22.06 -26.23 10.13
C ASP A 178 -20.60 -25.85 10.42
N LEU A 179 -20.27 -25.79 11.71
CA LEU A 179 -18.96 -25.34 12.19
C LEU A 179 -17.80 -26.15 11.58
N LEU A 180 -18.00 -27.46 11.37
CA LEU A 180 -17.01 -28.34 10.72
C LEU A 180 -16.74 -27.95 9.26
N ILE A 181 -17.77 -27.56 8.50
CA ILE A 181 -17.64 -27.15 7.10
C ILE A 181 -16.94 -25.78 7.05
N PHE A 182 -17.28 -24.87 7.96
CA PHE A 182 -16.63 -23.57 8.08
C PHE A 182 -15.13 -23.73 8.37
N PHE A 183 -14.77 -24.58 9.33
CA PHE A 183 -13.38 -24.90 9.64
C PHE A 183 -12.66 -25.55 8.46
N ALA A 184 -13.31 -26.48 7.74
CA ALA A 184 -12.72 -27.11 6.57
C ALA A 184 -12.41 -26.09 5.45
N ILE A 185 -13.31 -25.13 5.21
CA ILE A 185 -13.08 -24.04 4.24
C ILE A 185 -11.94 -23.15 4.69
N ALA A 186 -11.91 -22.74 5.96
CA ALA A 186 -10.85 -21.89 6.50
C ALA A 186 -9.47 -22.57 6.43
N LEU A 187 -9.40 -23.86 6.77
CA LEU A 187 -8.19 -24.66 6.65
C LEU A 187 -7.77 -24.86 5.20
N GLY A 188 -8.71 -25.18 4.30
CA GLY A 188 -8.43 -25.32 2.88
C GLY A 188 -7.86 -24.05 2.26
N LEU A 189 -8.47 -22.89 2.56
CA LEU A 189 -7.97 -21.59 2.15
C LEU A 189 -6.59 -21.28 2.75
N GLY A 190 -6.35 -21.64 4.01
CA GLY A 190 -5.06 -21.49 4.66
C GLY A 190 -3.96 -22.33 4.01
N ILE A 191 -4.25 -23.58 3.64
CA ILE A 191 -3.33 -24.46 2.92
C ILE A 191 -3.00 -23.86 1.54
N ILE A 192 -4.02 -23.44 0.80
CA ILE A 192 -3.83 -22.79 -0.51
C ILE A 192 -2.95 -21.55 -0.35
N HIS A 193 -3.21 -20.71 0.66
CA HIS A 193 -2.42 -19.52 0.94
C HIS A 193 -0.94 -19.85 1.14
N ILE A 194 -0.62 -20.83 1.99
CA ILE A 194 0.76 -21.30 2.24
C ILE A 194 1.45 -21.78 0.95
N PHE A 195 0.73 -22.49 0.08
CA PHE A 195 1.30 -22.95 -1.20
C PHE A 195 1.51 -21.82 -2.20
N THR A 196 0.69 -20.76 -2.14
CA THR A 196 0.79 -19.62 -3.07
C THR A 196 1.78 -18.55 -2.64
N GLY A 197 2.16 -18.47 -1.37
CA GLY A 197 3.19 -17.53 -0.89
C GLY A 197 3.12 -17.24 0.60
#